data_AF-A0A3C1UL71-F1
#
_entry.id   AF-A0A3C1UL71-F1
#
_cell.length_a   1.000
_cell.length_b   1.000
_cell.length_c   1.000
_cell.angle_alpha   90.00
_cell.angle_beta   90.00
_cell.angle_gamma   90.00
#
_symmetry.space_group_name_H-M   'P 1'
#
loop_
_entity.id
_entity.type
_entity.pdbx_description
1 polymer ?
#
loop_
_entity_poly.entity_id
_entity_poly.type
_entity_poly.pdbx_seq_one_letter_code
_entity_poly.pdbx_strand_id
1 'polypeptide(L)'
;DPKDYRFCGYSEAVGGNLTAIECLKTLLQRYDGTLTGPQTVNEYRKHLFEVEQSKSSTENTLPRTKDPYQQKDGQPSDEHIALNQWELLQYRVRYFTDGVVLGSRSFVNQFFTEKRIYFGPKRKSGARRIRGAHLENLYTVRDLQVNRIS
;
A
#
# COMPACT_ATOMS: atom_id res chain seq x y z
N ASP A 1 -11.52 3.62 -9.70
CA ASP A 1 -11.04 2.85 -8.53
C ASP A 1 -10.98 3.77 -7.31
N PRO A 2 -11.55 3.38 -6.15
CA PRO A 2 -11.52 4.18 -4.92
C PRO A 2 -10.12 4.62 -4.45
N LYS A 3 -9.05 3.88 -4.80
CA LYS A 3 -7.67 4.22 -4.41
C LYS A 3 -7.14 5.49 -5.09
N ASP A 4 -7.69 5.86 -6.25
CA ASP A 4 -7.24 7.01 -7.04
C ASP A 4 -7.92 8.32 -6.62
N TYR A 5 -8.91 8.25 -5.73
CA TYR A 5 -9.65 9.42 -5.30
C TYR A 5 -8.95 10.13 -4.14
N ARG A 6 -8.21 11.20 -4.47
CA ARG A 6 -7.34 11.95 -3.55
C ARG A 6 -7.99 12.40 -2.24
N PHE A 7 -9.30 12.61 -2.21
CA PHE A 7 -10.00 13.15 -1.05
C PHE A 7 -10.80 12.10 -0.26
N CYS A 8 -10.45 10.80 -0.36
CA CYS A 8 -11.02 9.78 0.53
C CYS A 8 -10.00 9.24 1.53
N GLY A 9 -10.49 8.91 2.73
CA GLY A 9 -9.69 8.27 3.77
C GLY A 9 -9.14 6.89 3.37
N TYR A 10 -9.75 6.23 2.39
CA TYR A 10 -9.23 4.99 1.83
C TYR A 10 -7.91 5.20 1.08
N SER A 11 -7.83 6.20 0.19
CA SER A 11 -6.60 6.53 -0.53
C SER A 11 -5.46 6.97 0.41
N GLU A 12 -5.79 7.70 1.48
CA GLU A 12 -4.86 8.05 2.56
C GLU A 12 -4.31 6.80 3.27
N ALA A 13 -5.18 5.82 3.56
CA ALA A 13 -4.78 4.56 4.16
C ALA A 13 -3.90 3.72 3.21
N VAL A 14 -4.22 3.69 1.91
CA VAL A 14 -3.37 3.07 0.86
C VAL A 14 -1.98 3.73 0.84
N GLY A 15 -1.93 5.06 0.98
CA GLY A 15 -0.70 5.85 1.13
C GLY A 15 0.10 5.57 2.41
N GLY A 16 -0.48 4.84 3.37
CA GLY A 16 0.18 4.46 4.61
C GLY A 16 -0.06 5.42 5.77
N ASN A 17 -1.07 6.29 5.69
CA ASN A 17 -1.46 7.13 6.80
C ASN A 17 -1.97 6.28 7.97
N LEU A 18 -1.26 6.30 9.10
CA LEU A 18 -1.54 5.42 10.25
C LEU A 18 -2.92 5.70 10.86
N THR A 19 -3.30 6.97 10.98
CA THR A 19 -4.62 7.35 11.51
C THR A 19 -5.74 6.88 10.58
N ALA A 20 -5.54 6.99 9.26
CA ALA A 20 -6.51 6.48 8.29
C ALA A 20 -6.62 4.95 8.37
N ILE A 21 -5.49 4.23 8.49
CA ILE A 21 -5.46 2.78 8.68
C ILE A 21 -6.18 2.38 9.98
N GLU A 22 -5.94 3.06 11.10
CA GLU A 22 -6.63 2.81 12.37
C GLU A 22 -8.13 3.08 12.29
N CYS A 23 -8.53 4.13 11.55
CA CYS A 23 -9.92 4.40 11.26
C CYS A 23 -10.55 3.26 10.45
N LEU A 24 -9.86 2.77 9.40
CA LEU A 24 -10.32 1.61 8.64
C LEU A 24 -10.42 0.34 9.51
N LYS A 25 -9.45 0.08 10.39
CA LYS A 25 -9.52 -1.04 11.35
C LYS A 25 -10.75 -0.92 12.25
N THR A 26 -11.03 0.28 12.74
CA THR A 26 -12.22 0.58 13.54
C THR A 26 -13.49 0.39 12.73
N LEU A 27 -13.55 0.81 11.46
CA LEU A 27 -14.73 0.60 10.60
C LEU A 27 -14.94 -0.88 10.27
N LEU A 28 -13.85 -1.63 10.13
CA LEU A 28 -13.84 -3.07 9.94
C LEU A 28 -14.17 -3.86 11.22
N GLN A 29 -14.62 -3.20 12.30
CA GLN A 29 -15.11 -3.61 13.64
C GLN A 29 -15.64 -5.05 13.86
N ARG A 30 -15.85 -5.85 12.81
CA ARG A 30 -16.07 -7.30 12.78
C ARG A 30 -14.79 -8.15 12.73
N TYR A 31 -13.63 -7.57 12.44
CA TYR A 31 -12.35 -8.26 12.45
C TYR A 31 -11.58 -7.98 13.74
N ASP A 32 -10.93 -9.02 14.25
CA ASP A 32 -10.14 -9.20 15.49
C ASP A 32 -9.00 -8.20 15.74
N GLY A 33 -8.87 -7.12 14.95
CA GLY A 33 -7.84 -6.09 15.13
C GLY A 33 -6.41 -6.55 14.82
N THR A 34 -6.23 -7.80 14.38
CA THR A 34 -4.91 -8.41 14.15
C THR A 34 -4.31 -8.04 12.78
N LEU A 35 -5.10 -7.45 11.89
CA LEU A 35 -4.67 -7.12 10.53
C LEU A 35 -3.53 -6.09 10.51
N THR A 36 -2.53 -6.36 9.68
CA THR A 36 -1.51 -5.37 9.30
C THR A 36 -2.12 -4.28 8.42
N GLY A 37 -1.48 -3.11 8.31
CA GLY A 37 -1.99 -2.00 7.49
C GLY A 37 -2.35 -2.39 6.04
N PRO A 38 -1.45 -3.09 5.29
CA PRO A 38 -1.77 -3.60 3.96
C PRO A 38 -2.99 -4.54 3.93
N GLN A 39 -3.10 -5.43 4.92
CA GLN A 39 -4.26 -6.33 5.02
C GLN A 39 -5.54 -5.54 5.31
N THR A 40 -5.51 -4.57 6.21
CA THR A 40 -6.64 -3.67 6.50
C THR A 40 -7.13 -2.95 5.24
N VAL A 41 -6.21 -2.41 4.44
CA VAL A 41 -6.53 -1.72 3.19
C VAL A 41 -7.17 -2.68 2.18
N ASN A 42 -6.64 -3.90 2.03
CA ASN A 42 -7.19 -4.90 1.12
C ASN A 42 -8.56 -5.42 1.57
N GLU A 43 -8.76 -5.67 2.86
CA GLU A 43 -10.06 -6.11 3.39
C GLU A 43 -11.12 -5.03 3.27
N TYR A 44 -10.78 -3.78 3.58
CA TYR A 44 -11.71 -2.67 3.35
C TYR A 44 -12.06 -2.50 1.87
N ARG A 45 -11.09 -2.71 0.99
CA ARG A 45 -11.29 -2.67 -0.46
C ARG A 45 -12.30 -3.72 -0.92
N LYS A 46 -12.18 -4.97 -0.47
CA LYS A 46 -13.14 -6.04 -0.76
C LYS A 46 -14.55 -5.61 -0.36
N HIS A 47 -14.72 -5.07 0.84
CA HIS A 47 -16.02 -4.56 1.29
C HIS A 47 -16.57 -3.42 0.43
N LEU A 48 -15.73 -2.47 -0.03
CA LEU A 48 -16.18 -1.42 -0.95
C LEU A 48 -16.77 -2.01 -2.22
N PHE A 49 -16.10 -2.99 -2.83
CA PHE A 49 -16.55 -3.62 -4.07
C PHE A 49 -17.76 -4.56 -3.85
N GLU A 50 -17.86 -5.25 -2.71
CA GLU A 50 -19.04 -6.06 -2.34
C GLU A 50 -20.31 -5.21 -2.13
N VAL A 51 -20.19 -4.10 -1.39
CA VAL A 51 -21.30 -3.16 -1.16
C VAL A 51 -21.74 -2.51 -2.48
N GLU A 52 -20.80 -2.30 -3.39
CA GLU A 52 -21.07 -1.78 -4.73
C GLU A 52 -21.85 -2.73 -5.64
N GLN A 53 -21.72 -4.04 -5.43
CA GLN A 53 -22.48 -5.05 -6.18
C GLN A 53 -23.92 -5.20 -5.67
N SER A 54 -24.11 -5.11 -4.36
CA SER A 54 -25.44 -5.22 -3.72
C SER A 54 -26.37 -4.04 -3.99
N LYS A 55 -25.83 -2.86 -4.34
CA LYS A 55 -26.62 -1.67 -4.74
C LYS A 55 -27.03 -1.64 -6.22
N SER A 56 -26.68 -2.65 -7.00
CA SER A 56 -26.97 -2.70 -8.45
C SER A 56 -28.45 -2.98 -8.80
N SER A 57 -29.33 -3.14 -7.81
CA SER A 57 -30.71 -3.60 -8.01
C SER A 57 -31.81 -2.57 -7.74
N THR A 58 -31.52 -1.29 -7.46
CA THR A 58 -32.60 -0.31 -7.28
C THR A 58 -32.26 1.10 -7.79
N GLU A 59 -33.04 1.51 -8.79
CA GLU A 59 -33.37 2.84 -9.32
C GLU A 59 -32.41 4.05 -9.14
N ASN A 60 -32.13 4.69 -10.28
CA ASN A 60 -31.70 6.09 -10.42
C ASN A 60 -30.37 6.50 -9.74
N THR A 61 -29.25 6.05 -10.29
CA THR A 61 -27.96 6.72 -10.08
C THR A 61 -27.20 6.88 -11.41
N LEU A 62 -26.47 7.99 -11.51
CA LEU A 62 -25.66 8.46 -12.66
C LEU A 62 -24.95 7.34 -13.43
N PRO A 63 -24.74 7.50 -14.76
CA PRO A 63 -24.08 6.49 -15.59
C PRO A 63 -22.68 6.21 -15.03
N ARG A 64 -22.52 4.98 -14.55
CA ARG A 64 -21.29 4.50 -13.91
C ARG A 64 -20.21 4.35 -14.98
N THR A 65 -19.04 4.95 -14.75
CA THR A 65 -17.84 4.61 -15.51
C THR A 65 -17.62 3.11 -15.35
N LYS A 66 -17.69 2.34 -16.44
CA LYS A 66 -17.45 0.90 -16.42
C LYS A 66 -16.16 0.64 -15.67
N ASP A 67 -16.25 -0.14 -14.60
CA ASP A 67 -15.06 -0.61 -13.90
C ASP A 67 -14.23 -1.40 -14.93
N PRO A 68 -12.95 -1.05 -15.20
CA PRO A 68 -12.14 -1.74 -16.20
C PRO A 68 -11.97 -3.23 -15.89
N TYR A 69 -12.24 -3.62 -14.64
CA TYR A 69 -12.11 -4.97 -14.10
C TYR A 69 -13.42 -5.74 -14.01
N GLN A 70 -14.56 -5.14 -14.38
CA GLN A 70 -15.80 -5.89 -14.59
C GLN A 70 -15.62 -6.73 -15.88
N GLN A 71 -15.13 -7.95 -15.73
CA GLN A 71 -15.28 -8.95 -16.78
C GLN A 71 -16.76 -9.11 -17.09
N LYS A 72 -17.08 -9.25 -18.37
CA LYS A 72 -18.46 -9.29 -18.89
C LYS A 72 -19.35 -10.37 -18.26
N ASP A 73 -18.80 -11.37 -17.56
CA ASP A 73 -19.54 -12.57 -17.15
C ASP A 73 -19.24 -13.09 -15.73
N GLY A 74 -18.52 -12.37 -14.85
CA GLY A 74 -18.14 -12.99 -13.59
C GLY A 74 -17.56 -12.04 -12.56
N GLN A 75 -17.97 -12.28 -11.32
CA GLN A 75 -17.42 -11.71 -10.09
C GLN A 75 -15.91 -11.48 -10.21
N PRO A 76 -15.38 -10.27 -9.94
CA PRO A 76 -13.94 -10.06 -9.92
C PRO A 76 -13.35 -11.04 -8.90
N SER A 77 -12.38 -11.86 -9.33
CA SER A 77 -11.69 -12.78 -8.42
C SER A 77 -11.04 -11.97 -7.30
N ASP A 78 -10.99 -12.51 -6.08
CA ASP A 78 -10.39 -11.86 -4.91
C ASP A 78 -8.98 -11.29 -5.18
N GLU A 79 -8.24 -11.94 -6.10
CA GLU A 79 -6.91 -11.52 -6.55
C GLU A 79 -6.91 -10.20 -7.34
N HIS A 80 -7.96 -9.91 -8.11
CA HIS A 80 -8.09 -8.64 -8.84
C HIS A 80 -8.59 -7.50 -7.96
N ILE A 81 -9.30 -7.83 -6.88
CA ILE A 81 -9.79 -6.84 -5.93
C ILE A 81 -8.67 -6.41 -4.98
N ALA A 82 -7.85 -7.34 -4.48
CA ALA A 82 -6.77 -7.01 -3.56
C ALA A 82 -5.65 -6.21 -4.25
N LEU A 83 -5.16 -5.15 -3.60
CA LEU A 83 -3.96 -4.46 -4.06
C LEU A 83 -2.76 -5.36 -3.85
N ASN A 84 -2.01 -5.58 -4.93
CA ASN A 84 -0.76 -6.29 -4.85
C ASN A 84 0.33 -5.41 -4.25
N GLN A 85 1.44 -6.06 -3.89
CA GLN A 85 2.56 -5.38 -3.23
C GLN A 85 3.17 -4.24 -4.08
N TRP A 86 3.15 -4.36 -5.40
CA TRP A 86 3.69 -3.36 -6.32
C TRP A 86 2.79 -2.13 -6.43
N GLU A 87 1.47 -2.31 -6.43
CA GLU A 87 0.52 -1.20 -6.38
C GLU A 87 0.67 -0.40 -5.08
N LEU A 88 0.78 -1.09 -3.94
CA LEU A 88 1.03 -0.43 -2.65
C LEU A 88 2.38 0.30 -2.62
N LEU A 89 3.38 -0.18 -3.35
CA LEU A 89 4.68 0.48 -3.46
C LEU A 89 4.60 1.80 -4.25
N GLN A 90 3.70 1.92 -5.25
CA GLN A 90 3.57 3.16 -6.04
C GLN A 90 3.16 4.37 -5.18
N TYR A 91 2.35 4.16 -4.14
CA TYR A 91 1.96 5.22 -3.21
C TYR A 91 3.10 5.63 -2.26
N ARG A 92 4.26 4.95 -2.32
CA ARG A 92 5.42 5.17 -1.47
C ARG A 92 6.58 5.82 -2.23
N VAL A 93 6.27 6.86 -3.02
CA VAL A 93 7.20 7.60 -3.91
C VAL A 93 8.52 7.96 -3.22
N ARG A 94 8.49 8.32 -1.93
CA ARG A 94 9.71 8.69 -1.17
C ARG A 94 10.74 7.57 -1.07
N TYR A 95 10.36 6.30 -1.12
CA TYR A 95 11.36 5.22 -1.13
C TYR A 95 12.07 5.11 -2.48
N PHE A 96 11.46 5.58 -3.57
CA PHE A 96 12.11 5.69 -4.87
C PHE A 96 13.02 6.91 -4.99
N THR A 97 12.67 8.02 -4.33
CA THR A 97 13.48 9.26 -4.36
C THR A 97 14.51 9.31 -3.23
N ASP A 98 14.05 9.25 -1.99
CA ASP A 98 14.86 9.47 -0.77
C ASP A 98 15.55 8.17 -0.30
N GLY A 99 15.10 7.02 -0.78
CA GLY A 99 15.65 5.70 -0.43
C GLY A 99 17.08 5.47 -0.95
N VAL A 100 17.54 6.31 -1.89
CA VAL A 100 18.86 6.32 -2.59
C VAL A 100 19.12 5.09 -3.46
N VAL A 101 18.86 3.89 -2.95
CA VAL A 101 18.94 2.63 -3.70
C VAL A 101 17.80 1.74 -3.23
N LEU A 102 17.19 1.01 -4.14
CA LEU A 102 16.07 0.09 -3.91
C LEU A 102 16.43 -1.27 -4.51
N GLY A 103 16.21 -2.35 -3.76
CA GLY A 103 16.44 -3.70 -4.29
C GLY A 103 16.52 -4.77 -3.21
N SER A 104 17.08 -5.92 -3.56
CA SER A 104 17.26 -7.03 -2.63
C SER A 104 18.25 -6.68 -1.51
N ARG A 105 18.21 -7.46 -0.42
CA ARG A 105 19.12 -7.26 0.72
C ARG A 105 20.60 -7.30 0.31
N SER A 106 20.97 -8.24 -0.55
CA SER A 106 22.33 -8.41 -1.05
C SER A 106 22.75 -7.21 -1.90
N PHE A 107 21.91 -6.80 -2.84
CA PHE A 107 22.16 -5.65 -3.71
C PHE A 107 22.38 -4.36 -2.91
N VAL A 108 21.51 -4.07 -1.96
CA VAL A 108 21.62 -2.86 -1.13
C VAL A 108 22.86 -2.90 -0.23
N ASN A 109 23.23 -4.07 0.29
CA ASN A 109 24.45 -4.22 1.08
C ASN A 109 25.72 -4.10 0.23
N GLN A 110 25.71 -4.60 -1.00
CA GLN A 110 26.81 -4.42 -1.95
C GLN A 110 27.02 -2.92 -2.23
N PHE A 111 25.96 -2.20 -2.58
CA PHE A 111 26.01 -0.74 -2.76
C PHE A 111 26.56 -0.02 -1.52
N PHE A 112 26.11 -0.42 -0.33
CA PHE A 112 26.60 0.14 0.93
C PHE A 112 28.10 -0.08 1.15
N THR A 113 28.62 -1.26 0.80
CA THR A 113 30.05 -1.57 0.90
C THR A 113 30.86 -0.76 -0.11
N GLU A 114 30.41 -0.69 -1.37
CA GLU A 114 31.05 0.09 -2.43
C GLU A 114 31.09 1.60 -2.12
N LYS A 115 30.04 2.10 -1.46
CA LYS A 115 29.88 3.52 -1.10
C LYS A 115 30.14 3.79 0.38
N ARG A 116 30.94 2.95 1.05
CA ARG A 116 31.14 2.96 2.52
C ARG A 116 31.56 4.32 3.09
N ILE A 117 32.33 5.09 2.33
CA ILE A 117 32.81 6.43 2.71
C ILE A 117 31.68 7.43 2.97
N TYR A 118 30.51 7.26 2.34
CA TYR A 118 29.37 8.15 2.49
C TYR A 118 28.48 7.80 3.69
N PHE A 119 28.82 6.75 4.44
CA PHE A 119 28.01 6.26 5.56
C PHE A 119 28.73 6.39 6.91
N GLY A 120 27.96 6.69 7.95
CA GLY A 120 28.47 6.88 9.30
C GLY A 120 29.24 5.65 9.84
N PRO A 121 30.29 5.85 10.66
CA PRO A 121 31.21 4.78 11.07
C PRO A 121 30.54 3.66 11.87
N LYS A 122 29.46 3.98 12.61
CA LYS A 122 28.71 3.01 13.42
C LYS A 122 27.83 2.06 12.59
N ARG A 123 27.61 2.35 11.31
CA ARG A 123 26.71 1.57 10.46
C ARG A 123 27.40 0.30 9.97
N LYS A 124 26.84 -0.87 10.32
CA LYS A 124 27.36 -2.19 9.96
C LYS A 124 26.77 -2.79 8.68
N SER A 125 25.61 -2.30 8.24
CA SER A 125 24.90 -2.81 7.04
C SER A 125 24.10 -1.73 6.33
N GLY A 126 23.89 -1.93 5.03
CA GLY A 126 23.13 -1.05 4.14
C GLY A 126 21.63 -1.30 4.20
N ALA A 127 21.19 -2.54 4.11
CA ALA A 127 19.78 -2.85 3.91
C ALA A 127 18.88 -2.39 5.07
N ARG A 128 17.82 -1.61 4.75
CA ARG A 128 16.74 -1.19 5.65
C ARG A 128 15.41 -1.60 5.05
N ARG A 129 14.53 -2.16 5.88
CA ARG A 129 13.18 -2.56 5.44
C ARG A 129 12.36 -1.32 5.11
N ILE A 130 11.54 -1.41 4.08
CA ILE A 130 10.52 -0.40 3.78
C ILE A 130 9.45 -0.49 4.88
N ARG A 131 9.15 0.63 5.52
CA ARG A 131 8.14 0.68 6.58
C ARG A 131 6.76 0.90 5.95
N GLY A 132 5.73 0.34 6.56
CA GLY A 132 4.34 0.50 6.14
C GLY A 132 3.93 -0.32 4.90
N ALA A 133 4.87 -0.90 4.16
CA ALA A 133 4.58 -1.92 3.16
C ALA A 133 5.15 -3.26 3.62
N HIS A 134 4.34 -4.30 3.59
CA HIS A 134 4.81 -5.67 3.85
C HIS A 134 5.43 -6.24 2.57
N LEU A 135 6.48 -5.59 2.08
CA LEU A 135 7.21 -6.00 0.89
C LEU A 135 8.28 -7.00 1.30
N GLU A 136 8.08 -8.26 0.92
CA GLU A 136 9.09 -9.27 1.12
C GLU A 136 10.29 -9.01 0.20
N ASN A 137 11.50 -9.16 0.75
CA ASN A 137 12.75 -9.06 0.01
C ASN A 137 13.10 -7.71 -0.63
N LEU A 138 12.36 -6.63 -0.34
CA LEU A 138 12.69 -5.29 -0.83
C LEU A 138 13.24 -4.37 0.27
N TYR A 139 14.36 -3.74 -0.02
CA TYR A 139 15.13 -2.93 0.92
C TYR A 139 15.58 -1.61 0.29
N THR A 140 15.83 -0.63 1.15
CA THR A 140 16.50 0.62 0.79
C THR A 140 17.74 0.86 1.63
N VAL A 141 18.66 1.71 1.19
CA VAL A 141 19.83 2.07 2.03
C VAL A 141 19.51 3.19 3.01
N ARG A 142 18.47 3.99 2.81
CA ARG A 142 18.08 5.01 3.79
C ARG A 142 16.95 4.50 4.66
N ASP A 143 17.13 4.53 5.98
CA ASP A 143 16.02 4.27 6.91
C ASP A 143 15.14 5.52 6.96
N LEU A 144 14.07 5.53 6.17
CA LEU A 144 13.08 6.61 6.20
C LEU A 144 12.20 6.41 7.44
N GLN A 145 12.54 7.14 8.51
CA GLN A 145 11.92 6.98 9.83
C GLN A 145 10.65 7.83 10.03
N VAL A 146 10.47 8.89 9.24
CA VAL A 146 9.44 9.91 9.51
C VAL A 146 8.33 9.86 8.46
N ASN A 147 7.11 9.59 8.92
CA ASN A 147 5.88 9.98 8.23
C ASN A 147 5.80 11.51 8.25
N ARG A 148 6.40 12.17 7.27
CA ARG A 148 5.85 13.45 6.83
C ARG A 148 5.12 13.16 5.55
N ILE A 149 3.80 13.07 5.71
CA ILE A 149 2.82 13.40 4.69
C ILE A 149 3.33 14.66 4.00
N SER A 150 3.45 14.62 2.68
CA SER A 150 3.38 15.81 1.84
C SER A 150 2.29 15.59 0.82
#